data_AF-A0A3M3LVR1-F1
#
_entry.id   AF-A0A3M3LVR1-F1
#
_cell.length_a   1.000
_cell.length_b   1.000
_cell.length_c   1.000
_cell.angle_alpha   90.00
_cell.angle_beta   90.00
_cell.angle_gamma   90.00
#
_symmetry.space_group_name_H-M   'P 1'
#
loop_
_entity.id
_entity.type
_entity.pdbx_description
1 polymer ?
#
loop_
_entity_poly.entity_id
_entity_poly.type
_entity_poly.pdbx_seq_one_letter_code
_entity_poly.pdbx_strand_id
1 'polypeptide(L)'
;MSTNSSTTRWGVRPSQSPPKAGCAGRPIGSGTPSVRTKTTRPRKCWQRERQPSMVNSAVHSHTPELLVSEVRGLVVRQVLLHRTEAAEAAAMRVTRQCFDPAGRMIAATDPRLANANRSTVYSLGGNALATESVDAGWQRVLFGEAGQVLHCWDGRGTERQLEYDLLLRPTRIIEQNRCAERFTYGQKDAAGHNQCNQLVRHDDTAGSRLLQDYSLHGSVLSETRHFMLAAEAADWPSAEPDRNELVEPAGLQTCRVFNAQGEVLKQTDASGNSQLSTHNLAGQLHSTDLILNDSMHARTLVSAIRYNAFNQVEQETAGNGVVSLYAYDQQNGRLIGLSAISADGTLLQQLNYS
;
A
#
# COMPACT_ATOMS: atom_id res chain seq x y z
N MET A 1 -20.58 34.20 -44.72
CA MET A 1 -20.67 34.53 -46.16
C MET A 1 -19.25 34.79 -46.66
N SER A 2 -18.79 34.19 -47.77
CA SER A 2 -17.44 34.39 -48.36
C SER A 2 -16.25 33.96 -47.44
N THR A 3 -15.04 33.53 -47.84
CA THR A 3 -14.37 32.89 -49.02
C THR A 3 -12.97 32.45 -48.51
N ASN A 4 -12.19 31.50 -49.06
CA ASN A 4 -12.25 30.65 -50.27
C ASN A 4 -11.57 29.27 -49.92
N SER A 5 -11.70 28.18 -50.67
CA SER A 5 -10.88 27.73 -51.85
C SER A 5 -9.35 27.93 -51.73
N SER A 6 -8.45 27.00 -52.13
CA SER A 6 -8.58 25.61 -52.62
C SER A 6 -7.19 24.99 -52.97
N THR A 7 -7.05 23.65 -52.85
CA THR A 7 -6.36 22.71 -53.79
C THR A 7 -4.85 22.86 -54.19
N THR A 8 -4.00 21.84 -54.43
CA THR A 8 -3.75 20.46 -53.89
C THR A 8 -2.81 19.64 -54.84
N ARG A 9 -2.13 18.56 -54.33
CA ARG A 9 -1.53 17.36 -55.02
C ARG A 9 -0.02 17.26 -55.46
N TRP A 10 0.53 16.07 -55.14
CA TRP A 10 1.48 15.14 -55.86
C TRP A 10 2.93 15.48 -56.31
N GLY A 11 3.78 14.43 -56.27
CA GLY A 11 5.10 14.28 -56.92
C GLY A 11 6.16 13.65 -55.99
N VAL A 12 6.37 12.32 -55.84
CA VAL A 12 6.79 11.22 -56.75
C VAL A 12 8.33 11.16 -57.00
N ARG A 13 8.91 9.94 -56.90
CA ARG A 13 10.35 9.56 -57.04
C ARG A 13 10.73 9.26 -58.52
N PRO A 14 11.81 8.51 -58.94
CA PRO A 14 13.05 8.02 -58.28
C PRO A 14 14.35 8.12 -59.16
N SER A 15 15.50 7.61 -58.68
CA SER A 15 16.59 6.89 -59.44
C SER A 15 17.90 6.81 -58.60
N GLN A 16 18.99 6.08 -58.92
CA GLN A 16 19.24 4.70 -59.43
C GLN A 16 20.73 4.34 -59.07
N SER A 17 21.13 3.06 -59.16
CA SER A 17 22.50 2.52 -58.92
C SER A 17 22.94 1.63 -60.12
N PRO A 18 24.00 0.77 -60.08
CA PRO A 18 25.21 0.69 -59.24
C PRO A 18 26.50 1.04 -60.04
N PRO A 19 27.38 0.18 -60.67
CA PRO A 19 27.68 -1.28 -60.60
C PRO A 19 29.20 -1.65 -60.46
N LYS A 20 29.50 -2.98 -60.37
CA LYS A 20 30.79 -3.71 -60.62
C LYS A 20 31.95 -3.60 -59.59
N ALA A 21 32.86 -4.57 -59.45
CA ALA A 21 32.86 -6.04 -59.69
C ALA A 21 34.19 -6.69 -59.19
N GLY A 22 34.22 -8.00 -58.87
CA GLY A 22 35.49 -8.75 -58.71
C GLY A 22 35.35 -10.13 -58.03
N CYS A 23 35.91 -11.20 -58.62
CA CYS A 23 35.84 -12.58 -58.11
C CYS A 23 37.15 -13.37 -58.31
N ALA A 24 37.68 -13.97 -57.24
CA ALA A 24 38.59 -15.14 -57.17
C ALA A 24 38.86 -15.44 -55.68
N GLY A 25 39.18 -16.65 -55.18
CA GLY A 25 39.26 -18.00 -55.77
C GLY A 25 39.59 -19.00 -54.63
N ARG A 26 39.31 -20.31 -54.78
CA ARG A 26 39.68 -21.35 -53.78
C ARG A 26 41.11 -21.88 -54.02
N PRO A 27 41.75 -22.43 -52.98
CA PRO A 27 41.92 -23.89 -52.98
C PRO A 27 41.44 -24.57 -51.68
N ILE A 28 41.48 -25.90 -51.66
CA ILE A 28 41.15 -26.76 -50.51
C ILE A 28 42.45 -27.20 -49.85
N GLY A 29 42.50 -27.21 -48.51
CA GLY A 29 43.60 -27.77 -47.73
C GLY A 29 43.06 -28.57 -46.54
N SER A 30 43.56 -29.78 -46.35
CA SER A 30 43.18 -30.67 -45.25
C SER A 30 43.99 -30.37 -43.98
N GLY A 31 43.32 -30.39 -42.82
CA GLY A 31 43.96 -30.17 -41.52
C GLY A 31 43.04 -30.58 -40.37
N THR A 32 43.58 -31.30 -39.38
CA THR A 32 42.85 -31.81 -38.21
C THR A 32 42.46 -30.71 -37.22
N PRO A 33 41.39 -30.90 -36.43
CA PRO A 33 40.86 -29.87 -35.55
C PRO A 33 41.75 -29.65 -34.32
N SER A 34 42.56 -28.58 -34.34
CA SER A 34 43.29 -28.11 -33.16
C SER A 34 42.32 -27.42 -32.18
N VAL A 35 42.15 -27.99 -30.99
CA VAL A 35 41.36 -27.39 -29.91
C VAL A 35 42.06 -26.15 -29.36
N ARG A 36 41.65 -24.96 -29.82
CA ARG A 36 42.04 -23.69 -29.20
C ARG A 36 41.08 -23.30 -28.09
N THR A 37 41.44 -23.63 -26.86
CA THR A 37 40.87 -23.02 -25.65
C THR A 37 41.10 -21.51 -25.67
N LYS A 38 40.04 -20.73 -25.88
CA LYS A 38 40.08 -19.27 -25.68
C LYS A 38 40.07 -18.97 -24.18
N THR A 39 41.25 -18.83 -23.58
CA THR A 39 41.40 -18.30 -22.22
C THR A 39 41.00 -16.82 -22.19
N THR A 40 39.71 -16.56 -22.05
CA THR A 40 39.15 -15.21 -21.92
C THR A 40 39.67 -14.57 -20.64
N ARG A 41 40.67 -13.69 -20.75
CA ARG A 41 41.15 -12.89 -19.61
C ARG A 41 39.98 -12.10 -19.04
N PRO A 42 39.72 -12.14 -17.71
CA PRO A 42 38.68 -11.30 -17.14
C PRO A 42 39.02 -9.82 -17.37
N ARG A 43 38.02 -9.03 -17.76
CA ARG A 43 38.17 -7.57 -17.81
C ARG A 43 38.45 -7.07 -16.39
N LYS A 44 39.41 -6.16 -16.22
CA LYS A 44 39.74 -5.56 -14.92
C LYS A 44 38.47 -4.95 -14.31
N CYS A 45 38.03 -5.46 -13.17
CA CYS A 45 37.06 -4.75 -12.35
C CYS A 45 37.70 -3.45 -11.87
N TRP A 46 37.04 -2.31 -12.11
CA TRP A 46 37.42 -1.05 -11.51
C TRP A 46 37.02 -1.09 -10.03
N GLN A 47 37.99 -1.37 -9.15
CA GLN A 47 37.84 -1.05 -7.74
C GLN A 47 37.79 0.47 -7.60
N ARG A 48 36.58 1.03 -7.56
CA ARG A 48 36.36 2.30 -6.87
C ARG A 48 36.42 2.00 -5.38
N GLU A 49 37.45 2.50 -4.72
CA GLU A 49 37.45 2.61 -3.26
C GLU A 49 36.27 3.48 -2.86
N ARG A 50 35.19 2.87 -2.37
CA ARG A 50 34.19 3.60 -1.61
C ARG A 50 34.82 3.94 -0.27
N GLN A 51 35.26 5.18 -0.10
CA GLN A 51 35.38 5.72 1.25
C GLN A 51 34.01 5.56 1.91
N PRO A 52 33.88 4.87 3.06
CA PRO A 52 32.61 4.80 3.74
C PRO A 52 32.21 6.21 4.18
N SER A 53 30.94 6.54 3.98
CA SER A 53 30.28 7.67 4.62
C SER A 53 30.47 7.54 6.14
N MET A 54 31.42 8.30 6.70
CA MET A 54 31.46 8.49 8.15
C MET A 54 30.27 9.33 8.57
N VAL A 55 29.12 8.67 8.75
CA VAL A 55 28.07 9.14 9.65
C VAL A 55 28.77 9.56 10.93
N ASN A 56 28.51 10.78 11.40
CA ASN A 56 29.29 11.39 12.48
C ASN A 56 28.98 10.72 13.83
N SER A 57 29.53 9.54 14.04
CA SER A 57 29.31 8.68 15.20
C SER A 57 29.66 9.37 16.52
N ALA A 58 30.52 10.40 16.48
CA ALA A 58 30.80 11.25 17.63
C ALA A 58 29.57 12.03 18.14
N VAL A 59 28.52 12.23 17.34
CA VAL A 59 27.21 12.79 17.77
C VAL A 59 26.39 11.75 18.53
N HIS A 60 26.38 10.50 18.08
CA HIS A 60 25.63 9.39 18.67
C HIS A 60 26.37 8.66 19.81
N SER A 61 27.65 8.96 20.01
CA SER A 61 28.42 8.48 21.15
C SER A 61 27.76 8.92 22.46
N HIS A 62 27.67 8.01 23.43
CA HIS A 62 27.03 8.22 24.73
C HIS A 62 25.59 8.77 24.68
N THR A 63 24.82 8.51 23.61
CA THR A 63 23.38 8.76 23.56
C THR A 63 22.53 7.48 23.52
N PRO A 64 22.66 6.55 24.49
CA PRO A 64 21.73 5.42 24.59
C PRO A 64 20.31 5.90 24.95
N GLU A 65 19.32 5.09 24.58
CA GLU A 65 18.02 5.12 25.24
C GLU A 65 18.14 4.48 26.63
N LEU A 66 17.58 5.13 27.65
CA LEU A 66 17.55 4.60 29.01
C LEU A 66 16.09 4.41 29.47
N LEU A 67 15.74 3.17 29.82
CA LEU A 67 14.44 2.83 30.38
C LEU A 67 14.56 2.73 31.91
N VAL A 68 13.71 3.45 32.63
CA VAL A 68 13.66 3.42 34.09
C VAL A 68 12.38 2.70 34.51
N SER A 69 12.52 1.47 34.97
CA SER A 69 11.43 0.68 35.52
C SER A 69 11.29 0.86 37.04
N GLU A 70 10.06 0.74 37.54
CA GLU A 70 9.78 0.54 38.96
C GLU A 70 9.83 -0.95 39.36
N VAL A 71 9.57 -1.26 40.63
CA VAL A 71 9.64 -2.63 41.21
C VAL A 71 8.71 -3.65 40.56
N ARG A 72 7.68 -3.23 39.81
CA ARG A 72 6.78 -4.10 39.04
C ARG A 72 7.27 -4.36 37.61
N GLY A 73 8.44 -3.85 37.23
CA GLY A 73 9.00 -3.92 35.87
C GLY A 73 8.48 -2.85 34.90
N LEU A 74 7.38 -2.16 35.25
CA LEU A 74 6.75 -1.13 34.43
C LEU A 74 7.67 0.07 34.21
N VAL A 75 7.82 0.51 32.96
CA VAL A 75 8.73 1.61 32.56
C VAL A 75 8.09 2.97 32.89
N VAL A 76 8.43 3.52 34.06
CA VAL A 76 7.90 4.83 34.53
C VAL A 76 8.57 6.02 33.86
N ARG A 77 9.77 5.85 33.27
CA ARG A 77 10.40 6.88 32.42
C ARG A 77 11.17 6.27 31.26
N GLN A 78 11.04 6.89 30.10
CA GLN A 78 11.92 6.71 28.95
C GLN A 78 12.79 7.98 28.85
N VAL A 79 14.10 7.83 28.80
CA VAL A 79 15.03 8.95 28.64
C VAL A 79 15.79 8.79 27.32
N LEU A 80 15.56 9.74 26.42
CA LEU A 80 16.35 9.89 25.20
C LEU A 80 17.38 11.00 25.41
N LEU A 81 18.59 10.80 24.90
CA LEU A 81 19.70 11.76 25.01
C LEU A 81 19.90 12.46 23.66
N HIS A 82 19.56 13.74 23.59
CA HIS A 82 19.52 14.51 22.34
C HIS A 82 20.64 15.55 22.28
N ARG A 83 21.37 15.57 21.17
CA ARG A 83 22.26 16.67 20.75
C ARG A 83 22.31 16.77 19.24
N THR A 84 22.66 17.95 18.76
CA THR A 84 22.78 18.29 17.34
C THR A 84 24.23 18.17 16.89
N GLU A 85 25.17 18.64 17.71
CA GLU A 85 26.60 18.65 17.42
C GLU A 85 27.39 17.71 18.34
N ALA A 86 28.51 17.18 17.83
CA ALA A 86 29.35 16.22 18.56
C ALA A 86 30.05 16.82 19.79
N ALA A 87 30.18 18.16 19.85
CA ALA A 87 30.75 18.89 20.98
C ALA A 87 29.70 19.28 22.05
N GLU A 88 28.41 19.14 21.77
CA GLU A 88 27.35 19.45 22.73
C GLU A 88 27.19 18.36 23.79
N ALA A 89 26.87 18.77 25.02
CA ALA A 89 26.37 17.87 26.04
C ALA A 89 24.94 17.42 25.69
N ALA A 90 24.66 16.12 25.74
CA ALA A 90 23.37 15.59 25.36
C ALA A 90 22.26 15.98 26.36
N ALA A 91 21.26 16.70 25.88
CA ALA A 91 20.10 17.11 26.65
C ALA A 91 19.15 15.91 26.89
N MET A 92 18.82 15.66 28.16
CA MET A 92 17.86 14.63 28.53
C MET A 92 16.44 15.00 28.09
N ARG A 93 15.80 14.13 27.32
CA ARG A 93 14.38 14.19 26.95
C ARG A 93 13.66 13.07 27.70
N VAL A 94 13.00 13.42 28.81
CA VAL A 94 12.40 12.47 29.75
C VAL A 94 10.88 12.36 29.53
N THR A 95 10.44 11.34 28.81
CA THR A 95 9.02 10.95 28.80
C THR A 95 8.70 10.26 30.12
N ARG A 96 7.57 10.59 30.74
CA ARG A 96 7.13 10.01 32.03
C ARG A 96 5.82 9.27 31.84
N GLN A 97 5.65 8.16 32.56
CA GLN A 97 4.45 7.32 32.56
C GLN A 97 4.08 6.96 34.00
N CYS A 98 2.79 7.01 34.32
CA CYS A 98 2.23 6.65 35.62
C CYS A 98 1.26 5.48 35.47
N PHE A 99 1.36 4.50 36.36
CA PHE A 99 0.57 3.26 36.30
C PHE A 99 -0.27 3.05 37.55
N ASP A 100 -1.51 2.60 37.40
CA ASP A 100 -2.38 2.21 38.51
C ASP A 100 -1.89 0.92 39.20
N PRO A 101 -2.49 0.47 40.32
CA PRO A 101 -2.09 -0.77 41.00
C PRO A 101 -2.15 -2.03 40.12
N ALA A 102 -3.03 -2.06 39.11
CA ALA A 102 -3.16 -3.15 38.14
C ALA A 102 -2.14 -3.08 36.98
N GLY A 103 -1.31 -2.03 36.94
CA GLY A 103 -0.24 -1.86 35.96
C GLY A 103 -0.67 -1.19 34.65
N ARG A 104 -1.79 -0.48 34.64
CA ARG A 104 -2.34 0.20 33.44
C ARG A 104 -1.93 1.68 33.43
N MET A 105 -1.57 2.21 32.26
CA MET A 105 -1.01 3.56 32.12
C MET A 105 -2.10 4.64 32.23
N ILE A 106 -2.25 5.20 33.44
CA ILE A 106 -3.25 6.22 33.77
C ILE A 106 -2.83 7.64 33.40
N ALA A 107 -1.53 7.91 33.21
CA ALA A 107 -1.05 9.18 32.68
C ALA A 107 0.27 9.06 31.94
N ALA A 108 0.50 9.95 30.98
CA ALA A 108 1.78 10.17 30.30
C ALA A 108 2.11 11.66 30.20
N THR A 109 3.40 12.00 30.18
CA THR A 109 3.94 13.36 30.00
C THR A 109 5.12 13.31 29.02
N ASP A 110 5.06 14.10 27.95
CA ASP A 110 6.20 14.29 27.04
C ASP A 110 7.31 15.17 27.66
N PRO A 111 8.55 15.13 27.12
CA PRO A 111 9.68 15.89 27.66
C PRO A 111 9.59 17.42 27.67
N ARG A 112 8.56 18.02 27.05
CA ARG A 112 8.36 19.47 26.93
C ARG A 112 7.27 19.99 27.88
N LEU A 113 6.30 19.16 28.26
CA LEU A 113 5.22 19.55 29.16
C LEU A 113 5.52 19.22 30.64
N ALA A 114 5.02 20.06 31.54
CA ALA A 114 5.14 19.86 32.99
C ALA A 114 4.06 18.95 33.57
N ASN A 115 2.89 18.91 32.93
CA ASN A 115 1.71 18.14 33.34
C ASN A 115 1.52 16.90 32.46
N ALA A 116 0.55 16.05 32.79
CA ALA A 116 0.12 14.97 31.90
C ALA A 116 -0.36 15.55 30.55
N ASN A 117 0.14 15.02 29.45
CA ASN A 117 -0.33 15.33 28.09
C ASN A 117 -1.44 14.36 27.64
N ARG A 118 -1.52 13.20 28.30
CA ARG A 118 -2.60 12.22 28.20
C ARG A 118 -2.94 11.63 29.57
N SER A 119 -4.22 11.48 29.87
CA SER A 119 -4.75 10.71 31.02
C SER A 119 -5.64 9.57 30.52
N THR A 120 -5.78 8.50 31.32
CA THR A 120 -6.71 7.38 31.03
C THR A 120 -7.37 6.88 32.30
N VAL A 121 -8.70 6.69 32.27
CA VAL A 121 -9.48 6.05 33.34
C VAL A 121 -9.97 4.69 32.85
N TYR A 122 -9.74 3.64 33.65
CA TYR A 122 -10.05 2.25 33.29
C TYR A 122 -11.19 1.64 34.11
N SER A 123 -11.95 0.73 33.51
CA SER A 123 -12.85 -0.17 34.24
C SER A 123 -12.05 -1.18 35.06
N LEU A 124 -12.70 -1.92 35.97
CA LEU A 124 -12.03 -3.02 36.69
C LEU A 124 -11.50 -4.09 35.71
N GLY A 125 -12.22 -4.37 34.62
CA GLY A 125 -11.79 -5.28 33.55
C GLY A 125 -10.68 -4.73 32.62
N GLY A 126 -10.27 -3.47 32.76
CA GLY A 126 -9.17 -2.88 31.98
C GLY A 126 -9.58 -2.12 30.71
N ASN A 127 -10.87 -1.96 30.43
CA ASN A 127 -11.34 -1.16 29.29
C ASN A 127 -11.16 0.34 29.60
N ALA A 128 -10.64 1.13 28.65
CA ALA A 128 -10.48 2.58 28.82
C ALA A 128 -11.83 3.31 28.71
N LEU A 129 -12.41 3.71 29.85
CA LEU A 129 -13.72 4.37 29.95
C LEU A 129 -13.65 5.86 29.63
N ALA A 130 -12.52 6.49 29.91
CA ALA A 130 -12.22 7.86 29.52
C ALA A 130 -10.73 8.00 29.15
N THR A 131 -10.45 8.85 28.18
CA THR A 131 -9.11 9.35 27.85
C THR A 131 -9.19 10.87 27.72
N GLU A 132 -8.24 11.59 28.28
CA GLU A 132 -8.06 13.01 28.00
C GLU A 132 -6.70 13.20 27.32
N SER A 133 -6.62 14.10 26.35
CA SER A 133 -5.39 14.45 25.63
C SER A 133 -5.37 15.94 25.35
N VAL A 134 -4.21 16.57 25.51
CA VAL A 134 -4.02 17.99 25.15
C VAL A 134 -4.08 18.22 23.62
N ASP A 135 -3.82 17.18 22.82
CA ASP A 135 -3.77 17.26 21.36
C ASP A 135 -5.09 16.79 20.70
N ALA A 136 -5.77 15.81 21.30
CA ALA A 136 -7.00 15.22 20.76
C ALA A 136 -8.30 15.62 21.50
N GLY A 137 -8.20 16.31 22.64
CA GLY A 137 -9.33 16.55 23.54
C GLY A 137 -9.66 15.35 24.43
N TRP A 138 -10.86 15.32 25.00
CA TRP A 138 -11.34 14.17 25.77
C TRP A 138 -12.20 13.23 24.92
N GLN A 139 -12.21 11.95 25.30
CA GLN A 139 -13.11 10.92 24.77
C GLN A 139 -13.60 10.04 25.93
N ARG A 140 -14.88 9.66 25.90
CA ARG A 140 -15.49 8.70 26.83
C ARG A 140 -16.15 7.56 26.06
N VAL A 141 -16.10 6.35 26.62
CA VAL A 141 -16.63 5.14 25.99
C VAL A 141 -17.42 4.31 27.00
N LEU A 142 -18.65 3.97 26.65
CA LEU A 142 -19.47 2.98 27.35
C LEU A 142 -19.38 1.64 26.62
N PHE A 143 -19.04 0.59 27.36
CA PHE A 143 -18.95 -0.77 26.84
C PHE A 143 -20.12 -1.63 27.32
N GLY A 144 -20.53 -2.60 26.49
CA GLY A 144 -21.43 -3.68 26.87
C GLY A 144 -20.70 -4.83 27.56
N GLU A 145 -21.46 -5.82 28.01
CA GLU A 145 -20.99 -6.94 28.82
C GLU A 145 -19.93 -7.82 28.13
N ALA A 146 -19.98 -7.90 26.79
CA ALA A 146 -19.00 -8.62 25.97
C ALA A 146 -17.83 -7.74 25.51
N GLY A 147 -17.69 -6.52 26.05
CA GLY A 147 -16.63 -5.58 25.69
C GLY A 147 -16.85 -4.82 24.37
N GLN A 148 -18.00 -4.97 23.73
CA GLN A 148 -18.39 -4.17 22.56
C GLN A 148 -18.67 -2.72 22.95
N VAL A 149 -18.38 -1.76 22.06
CA VAL A 149 -18.62 -0.32 22.31
C VAL A 149 -20.10 -0.02 22.09
N LEU A 150 -20.81 0.49 23.09
CA LEU A 150 -22.23 0.87 22.95
C LEU A 150 -22.41 2.36 22.63
N HIS A 151 -21.69 3.23 23.36
CA HIS A 151 -21.70 4.68 23.12
C HIS A 151 -20.29 5.26 23.24
N CYS A 152 -20.01 6.28 22.44
CA CYS A 152 -18.84 7.13 22.48
C CYS A 152 -19.26 8.61 22.55
N TRP A 153 -18.52 9.40 23.32
CA TRP A 153 -18.63 10.86 23.34
C TRP A 153 -17.24 11.48 23.22
N ASP A 154 -17.10 12.60 22.50
CA ASP A 154 -15.85 13.35 22.38
C ASP A 154 -15.95 14.81 22.86
N GLY A 155 -14.79 15.46 23.03
CA GLY A 155 -14.66 16.86 23.39
C GLY A 155 -15.09 17.89 22.33
N ARG A 156 -15.60 17.45 21.17
CA ARG A 156 -16.26 18.28 20.16
C ARG A 156 -17.79 18.25 20.29
N GLY A 157 -18.32 17.39 21.17
CA GLY A 157 -19.76 17.14 21.30
C GLY A 157 -20.28 16.08 20.34
N THR A 158 -19.41 15.30 19.69
CA THR A 158 -19.83 14.14 18.91
C THR A 158 -20.34 13.06 19.86
N GLU A 159 -21.62 12.71 19.75
CA GLU A 159 -22.19 11.49 20.33
C GLU A 159 -22.36 10.44 19.23
N ARG A 160 -21.81 9.24 19.46
CA ARG A 160 -21.93 8.08 18.56
C ARG A 160 -22.44 6.87 19.35
N GLN A 161 -23.52 6.25 18.90
CA GLN A 161 -24.07 4.99 19.41
C GLN A 161 -23.87 3.87 18.38
N LEU A 162 -23.62 2.64 18.84
CA LEU A 162 -23.50 1.45 18.00
C LEU A 162 -24.56 0.41 18.38
N GLU A 163 -25.31 -0.06 17.38
CA GLU A 163 -26.21 -1.21 17.51
C GLU A 163 -25.55 -2.48 16.98
N TYR A 164 -25.93 -3.64 17.53
CA TYR A 164 -25.37 -4.95 17.18
C TYR A 164 -26.46 -6.00 16.98
N ASP A 165 -26.14 -7.08 16.27
CA ASP A 165 -26.95 -8.29 16.23
C ASP A 165 -26.57 -9.30 17.34
N LEU A 166 -27.28 -10.44 17.37
CA LEU A 166 -27.04 -11.53 18.33
C LEU A 166 -25.68 -12.23 18.18
N LEU A 167 -24.91 -11.93 17.12
CA LEU A 167 -23.54 -12.41 16.90
C LEU A 167 -22.50 -11.31 17.17
N LEU A 168 -22.91 -10.21 17.80
CA LEU A 168 -22.09 -9.03 18.11
C LEU A 168 -21.46 -8.37 16.85
N ARG A 169 -22.14 -8.48 15.70
CA ARG A 169 -21.78 -7.72 14.49
C ARG A 169 -22.49 -6.36 14.50
N PRO A 170 -21.80 -5.23 14.21
CA PRO A 170 -22.46 -3.92 14.15
C PRO A 170 -23.57 -3.90 13.10
N THR A 171 -24.75 -3.40 13.43
CA THR A 171 -25.89 -3.26 12.50
C THR A 171 -26.16 -1.81 12.13
N ARG A 172 -25.84 -0.87 13.03
CA ARG A 172 -25.90 0.58 12.80
C ARG A 172 -24.78 1.31 13.54
N ILE A 173 -24.36 2.44 12.98
CA ILE A 173 -23.68 3.51 13.70
C ILE A 173 -24.60 4.74 13.62
N ILE A 174 -24.95 5.28 14.78
CA ILE A 174 -25.81 6.47 14.92
C ILE A 174 -24.93 7.62 15.42
N GLU A 175 -24.93 8.75 14.73
CA GLU A 175 -24.20 9.97 15.14
C GLU A 175 -25.16 11.16 15.27
N GLN A 176 -25.11 11.84 16.42
CA GLN A 176 -26.05 12.92 16.78
C GLN A 176 -27.53 12.57 16.45
N ASN A 177 -27.98 11.38 16.88
CA ASN A 177 -29.32 10.80 16.63
C ASN A 177 -29.69 10.49 15.16
N ARG A 178 -28.73 10.47 14.23
CA ARG A 178 -28.94 10.12 12.81
C ARG A 178 -28.16 8.86 12.44
N CYS A 179 -28.71 7.99 11.60
CA CYS A 179 -28.10 6.71 11.25
C CYS A 179 -26.96 6.88 10.22
N ALA A 180 -25.80 7.35 10.66
CA ALA A 180 -24.63 7.66 9.81
C ALA A 180 -24.07 6.45 9.03
N GLU A 181 -24.14 5.24 9.60
CA GLU A 181 -23.82 3.99 8.87
C GLU A 181 -24.81 2.86 9.20
N ARG A 182 -24.98 1.93 8.26
CA ARG A 182 -25.85 0.75 8.41
C ARG A 182 -25.24 -0.47 7.72
N PHE A 183 -25.34 -1.62 8.36
CA PHE A 183 -24.74 -2.88 7.91
C PHE A 183 -25.82 -3.96 7.72
N THR A 184 -25.72 -4.72 6.63
CA THR A 184 -26.62 -5.83 6.30
C THR A 184 -25.80 -7.08 6.01
N TYR A 185 -26.10 -8.19 6.68
CA TYR A 185 -25.35 -9.45 6.59
C TYR A 185 -26.11 -10.54 5.84
N GLY A 186 -25.39 -11.30 5.02
CA GLY A 186 -25.94 -12.39 4.20
C GLY A 186 -26.46 -13.54 5.06
N GLN A 187 -27.64 -14.02 4.72
CA GLN A 187 -28.34 -15.08 5.44
C GLN A 187 -28.07 -16.46 4.84
N LYS A 188 -28.66 -17.51 5.42
CA LYS A 188 -28.42 -18.93 5.09
C LYS A 188 -28.73 -19.34 3.64
N ASP A 189 -29.58 -18.57 2.97
CA ASP A 189 -30.03 -18.73 1.58
C ASP A 189 -29.01 -18.15 0.58
N ALA A 190 -28.22 -17.16 1.00
CA ALA A 190 -27.14 -16.54 0.22
C ALA A 190 -25.87 -17.42 0.08
N ALA A 191 -25.98 -18.72 0.40
CA ALA A 191 -24.89 -19.69 0.35
C ALA A 191 -24.27 -19.85 -1.05
N GLY A 192 -25.08 -19.72 -2.12
CA GLY A 192 -24.60 -19.82 -3.50
C GLY A 192 -23.55 -18.77 -3.90
N HIS A 193 -23.53 -17.63 -3.19
CA HIS A 193 -22.59 -16.52 -3.39
C HIS A 193 -21.49 -16.48 -2.31
N ASN A 194 -21.39 -17.52 -1.46
CA ASN A 194 -20.57 -17.59 -0.26
C ASN A 194 -20.83 -16.45 0.76
N GLN A 195 -21.99 -15.80 0.71
CA GLN A 195 -22.34 -14.62 1.51
C GLN A 195 -22.82 -14.96 2.94
N CYS A 196 -22.97 -16.23 3.31
CA CYS A 196 -23.44 -16.64 4.64
C CYS A 196 -22.61 -16.00 5.76
N ASN A 197 -23.27 -15.17 6.59
CA ASN A 197 -22.68 -14.35 7.65
C ASN A 197 -21.70 -13.24 7.22
N GLN A 198 -21.42 -13.09 5.92
CA GLN A 198 -20.63 -11.99 5.37
C GLN A 198 -21.43 -10.68 5.33
N LEU A 199 -20.74 -9.56 5.26
CA LEU A 199 -21.34 -8.24 5.00
C LEU A 199 -21.77 -8.18 3.53
N VAL A 200 -23.06 -8.00 3.23
CA VAL A 200 -23.56 -7.94 1.84
C VAL A 200 -23.93 -6.53 1.39
N ARG A 201 -24.25 -5.65 2.34
CA ARG A 201 -24.46 -4.22 2.09
C ARG A 201 -23.95 -3.39 3.27
N HIS A 202 -23.20 -2.34 2.96
CA HIS A 202 -22.72 -1.32 3.89
C HIS A 202 -23.13 0.04 3.34
N ASP A 203 -24.09 0.67 4.01
CA ASP A 203 -24.45 2.06 3.76
C ASP A 203 -23.59 2.92 4.71
N ASP A 204 -22.71 3.77 4.15
CA ASP A 204 -21.71 4.55 4.89
C ASP A 204 -21.85 6.07 4.68
N THR A 205 -20.96 6.86 5.27
CA THR A 205 -21.01 8.33 5.24
C THR A 205 -20.78 8.97 3.87
N ALA A 206 -20.55 8.17 2.82
CA ALA A 206 -20.46 8.63 1.43
C ALA A 206 -21.27 7.77 0.42
N GLY A 207 -22.09 6.81 0.86
CA GLY A 207 -22.97 6.02 -0.01
C GLY A 207 -23.04 4.53 0.30
N SER A 208 -23.58 3.74 -0.62
CA SER A 208 -23.81 2.29 -0.46
C SER A 208 -22.73 1.46 -1.16
N ARG A 209 -22.17 0.47 -0.45
CA ARG A 209 -21.37 -0.64 -1.00
C ARG A 209 -22.17 -1.92 -0.97
N LEU A 210 -22.28 -2.58 -2.12
CA LEU A 210 -22.91 -3.88 -2.29
C LEU A 210 -21.82 -4.93 -2.56
N LEU A 211 -21.79 -6.00 -1.77
CA LEU A 211 -20.76 -7.03 -1.77
C LEU A 211 -21.40 -8.36 -2.21
N GLN A 212 -21.47 -8.55 -3.52
CA GLN A 212 -22.39 -9.48 -4.17
C GLN A 212 -21.89 -10.93 -4.16
N ASP A 213 -20.59 -11.14 -4.28
CA ASP A 213 -19.99 -12.46 -4.46
C ASP A 213 -18.69 -12.59 -3.66
N TYR A 214 -18.50 -13.76 -3.05
CA TYR A 214 -17.33 -14.09 -2.23
C TYR A 214 -16.60 -15.34 -2.76
N SER A 215 -15.27 -15.31 -2.69
CA SER A 215 -14.41 -16.46 -2.99
C SER A 215 -14.51 -17.52 -1.88
N LEU A 216 -14.01 -18.74 -2.15
CA LEU A 216 -13.91 -19.80 -1.14
C LEU A 216 -13.01 -19.42 0.06
N HIS A 217 -12.19 -18.37 -0.07
CA HIS A 217 -11.35 -17.83 1.00
C HIS A 217 -11.95 -16.57 1.66
N GLY A 218 -13.18 -16.18 1.32
CA GLY A 218 -13.83 -14.98 1.86
C GLY A 218 -13.37 -13.65 1.23
N SER A 219 -12.66 -13.70 0.10
CA SER A 219 -12.27 -12.51 -0.67
C SER A 219 -13.42 -12.02 -1.55
N VAL A 220 -13.70 -10.72 -1.60
CA VAL A 220 -14.80 -10.16 -2.42
C VAL A 220 -14.48 -10.27 -3.91
N LEU A 221 -15.34 -10.98 -4.65
CA LEU A 221 -15.28 -11.17 -6.11
C LEU A 221 -15.99 -10.06 -6.87
N SER A 222 -17.10 -9.54 -6.35
CA SER A 222 -17.87 -8.44 -6.96
C SER A 222 -18.27 -7.41 -5.91
N GLU A 223 -17.91 -6.15 -6.14
CA GLU A 223 -18.17 -5.00 -5.28
C GLU A 223 -18.75 -3.85 -6.11
N THR A 224 -19.94 -3.35 -5.77
CA THR A 224 -20.57 -2.20 -6.44
C THR A 224 -20.71 -1.04 -5.48
N ARG A 225 -20.16 0.13 -5.85
CA ARG A 225 -20.30 1.39 -5.10
C ARG A 225 -21.32 2.31 -5.76
N HIS A 226 -22.25 2.83 -4.98
CA HIS A 226 -23.10 3.96 -5.32
C HIS A 226 -22.76 5.10 -4.36
N PHE A 227 -22.47 6.32 -4.82
CA PHE A 227 -22.28 7.45 -3.90
C PHE A 227 -23.63 8.10 -3.53
N MET A 228 -23.67 8.87 -2.45
CA MET A 228 -24.88 9.66 -2.13
C MET A 228 -25.11 10.75 -3.18
N LEU A 229 -26.40 11.01 -3.48
CA LEU A 229 -26.82 12.09 -4.39
C LEU A 229 -26.56 13.49 -3.83
N ALA A 230 -26.34 13.59 -2.52
CA ALA A 230 -26.19 14.82 -1.75
C ALA A 230 -25.00 14.69 -0.78
N ALA A 231 -24.41 15.82 -0.38
CA ALA A 231 -23.13 15.85 0.35
C ALA A 231 -23.29 16.06 1.87
N GLU A 232 -24.53 16.15 2.33
CA GLU A 232 -24.93 16.22 3.72
C GLU A 232 -24.57 14.92 4.47
N ALA A 233 -24.34 15.03 5.78
CA ALA A 233 -24.02 13.85 6.59
C ALA A 233 -25.22 12.89 6.67
N ALA A 234 -24.99 11.62 6.31
CA ALA A 234 -26.03 10.61 6.11
C ALA A 234 -26.97 10.38 7.31
N ASP A 235 -28.22 9.99 6.99
CA ASP A 235 -29.20 9.45 7.93
C ASP A 235 -29.95 8.29 7.25
N TRP A 236 -29.40 7.08 7.33
CA TRP A 236 -29.83 5.94 6.53
C TRP A 236 -31.17 5.34 7.01
N PRO A 237 -32.26 5.40 6.21
CA PRO A 237 -33.56 4.83 6.58
C PRO A 237 -33.49 3.31 6.79
N SER A 238 -34.48 2.77 7.52
CA SER A 238 -34.51 1.36 7.90
C SER A 238 -34.84 0.44 6.73
N ALA A 239 -35.82 0.80 5.90
CA ALA A 239 -36.17 0.05 4.70
C ALA A 239 -35.10 0.23 3.61
N GLU A 240 -34.84 -0.83 2.85
CA GLU A 240 -33.82 -0.82 1.80
C GLU A 240 -34.21 -0.02 0.53
N PRO A 241 -35.47 -0.04 0.04
CA PRO A 241 -35.89 0.81 -1.07
C PRO A 241 -35.59 2.29 -0.82
N ASP A 242 -35.97 2.81 0.35
CA ASP A 242 -35.78 4.18 0.78
C ASP A 242 -34.29 4.60 0.74
N ARG A 243 -33.36 3.69 1.06
CA ARG A 243 -31.91 3.95 0.96
C ARG A 243 -31.44 4.08 -0.49
N ASN A 244 -32.07 3.37 -1.41
CA ASN A 244 -31.73 3.41 -2.84
C ASN A 244 -32.16 4.73 -3.49
N GLU A 245 -33.10 5.46 -2.90
CA GLU A 245 -33.50 6.81 -3.35
C GLU A 245 -32.48 7.90 -2.96
N LEU A 246 -31.54 7.60 -2.04
CA LEU A 246 -30.51 8.54 -1.57
C LEU A 246 -29.18 8.45 -2.31
N VAL A 247 -29.02 7.47 -3.21
CA VAL A 247 -27.75 7.17 -3.90
C VAL A 247 -27.86 7.22 -5.42
N GLU A 248 -26.73 7.37 -6.09
CA GLU A 248 -26.63 7.30 -7.55
C GLU A 248 -27.23 5.98 -8.07
N PRO A 249 -28.18 6.00 -9.02
CA PRO A 249 -28.78 4.78 -9.54
C PRO A 249 -27.79 3.94 -10.39
N ALA A 250 -26.75 4.56 -10.93
CA ALA A 250 -25.66 3.89 -11.65
C ALA A 250 -24.55 3.49 -10.68
N GLY A 251 -24.43 2.19 -10.42
CA GLY A 251 -23.39 1.63 -9.56
C GLY A 251 -22.04 1.44 -10.26
N LEU A 252 -20.96 1.84 -9.62
CA LEU A 252 -19.58 1.62 -10.04
C LEU A 252 -19.10 0.25 -9.57
N GLN A 253 -19.10 -0.74 -10.46
CA GLN A 253 -18.75 -2.13 -10.15
C GLN A 253 -17.25 -2.43 -10.34
N THR A 254 -16.62 -3.09 -9.37
CA THR A 254 -15.28 -3.65 -9.46
C THR A 254 -15.32 -5.16 -9.26
N CYS A 255 -14.76 -5.91 -10.21
CA CYS A 255 -14.75 -7.38 -10.19
C CYS A 255 -13.32 -7.91 -10.05
N ARG A 256 -13.14 -8.97 -9.26
CA ARG A 256 -11.83 -9.56 -8.93
C ARG A 256 -11.85 -11.08 -9.13
N VAL A 257 -10.78 -11.62 -9.68
CA VAL A 257 -10.54 -13.07 -9.83
C VAL A 257 -9.25 -13.40 -9.09
N PHE A 258 -9.30 -14.44 -8.24
CA PHE A 258 -8.18 -14.87 -7.41
C PHE A 258 -7.69 -16.26 -7.80
N ASN A 259 -6.45 -16.60 -7.46
CA ASN A 259 -5.97 -17.99 -7.49
C ASN A 259 -6.32 -18.74 -6.17
N ALA A 260 -5.90 -20.00 -6.07
CA ALA A 260 -6.11 -20.85 -4.89
C ALA A 260 -5.24 -20.48 -3.67
N GLN A 261 -4.45 -19.39 -3.76
CA GLN A 261 -3.65 -18.81 -2.69
C GLN A 261 -4.27 -17.50 -2.17
N GLY A 262 -5.32 -16.98 -2.84
CA GLY A 262 -5.94 -15.69 -2.52
C GLY A 262 -5.28 -14.48 -3.20
N GLU A 263 -4.37 -14.70 -4.15
CA GLU A 263 -3.68 -13.65 -4.92
C GLU A 263 -4.54 -13.21 -6.12
N VAL A 264 -4.57 -11.91 -6.42
CA VAL A 264 -5.38 -11.36 -7.54
C VAL A 264 -4.75 -11.72 -8.88
N LEU A 265 -5.46 -12.50 -9.69
CA LEU A 265 -5.10 -12.81 -11.09
C LEU A 265 -5.68 -11.79 -12.08
N LYS A 266 -6.87 -11.25 -11.79
CA LYS A 266 -7.53 -10.22 -12.60
C LYS A 266 -8.29 -9.25 -11.71
N GLN A 267 -8.20 -7.95 -11.99
CA GLN A 267 -9.16 -6.95 -11.50
C GLN A 267 -9.73 -6.17 -12.68
N THR A 268 -11.06 -6.03 -12.73
CA THR A 268 -11.79 -5.18 -13.68
C THR A 268 -12.36 -3.98 -12.94
N ASP A 269 -12.06 -2.76 -13.40
CA ASP A 269 -12.55 -1.52 -12.81
C ASP A 269 -13.96 -1.14 -13.29
N ALA A 270 -14.54 -0.11 -12.65
CA ALA A 270 -15.87 0.42 -12.97
C ALA A 270 -15.99 1.13 -14.33
N SER A 271 -14.89 1.29 -15.06
CA SER A 271 -14.86 1.74 -16.45
C SER A 271 -14.63 0.58 -17.43
N GLY A 272 -14.59 -0.67 -16.96
CA GLY A 272 -14.40 -1.89 -17.74
C GLY A 272 -12.94 -2.28 -18.01
N ASN A 273 -11.95 -1.49 -17.58
CA ASN A 273 -10.55 -1.82 -17.83
C ASN A 273 -10.12 -2.98 -16.94
N SER A 274 -9.43 -3.96 -17.52
CA SER A 274 -9.00 -5.19 -16.87
C SER A 274 -7.48 -5.22 -16.70
N GLN A 275 -7.01 -5.18 -15.47
CA GLN A 275 -5.62 -5.52 -15.12
C GLN A 275 -5.51 -7.03 -14.91
N LEU A 276 -4.44 -7.65 -15.42
CA LEU A 276 -4.13 -9.07 -15.28
C LEU A 276 -2.73 -9.22 -14.68
N SER A 277 -2.57 -10.14 -13.73
CA SER A 277 -1.33 -10.37 -13.00
C SER A 277 -0.90 -11.83 -13.11
N THR A 278 0.33 -12.07 -13.57
CA THR A 278 0.93 -13.40 -13.57
C THR A 278 1.89 -13.54 -12.39
N HIS A 279 2.00 -14.75 -11.84
CA HIS A 279 2.87 -15.06 -10.71
C HIS A 279 3.85 -16.17 -11.11
N ASN A 280 5.07 -16.12 -10.55
CA ASN A 280 6.10 -17.13 -10.81
C ASN A 280 5.91 -18.39 -9.92
N LEU A 281 6.80 -19.37 -10.07
CA LEU A 281 6.75 -20.64 -9.30
C LEU A 281 6.91 -20.49 -7.77
N ALA A 282 7.25 -19.29 -7.28
CA ALA A 282 7.37 -18.96 -5.86
C ALA A 282 6.20 -18.06 -5.35
N GLY A 283 5.15 -17.85 -6.16
CA GLY A 283 4.02 -16.97 -5.82
C GLY A 283 4.32 -15.47 -5.98
N GLN A 284 5.51 -15.10 -6.46
CA GLN A 284 5.87 -13.69 -6.61
C GLN A 284 5.28 -13.14 -7.91
N LEU A 285 4.74 -11.91 -7.88
CA LEU A 285 4.26 -11.20 -9.07
C LEU A 285 5.37 -11.16 -10.14
N HIS A 286 5.05 -11.55 -11.38
CA HIS A 286 6.03 -11.67 -12.45
C HIS A 286 5.77 -10.69 -13.60
N SER A 287 4.52 -10.56 -14.05
CA SER A 287 4.11 -9.58 -15.06
C SER A 287 2.74 -8.99 -14.74
N THR A 288 2.47 -7.81 -15.30
CA THR A 288 1.15 -7.17 -15.23
C THR A 288 0.81 -6.57 -16.59
N ASP A 289 -0.39 -6.91 -17.08
CA ASP A 289 -0.94 -6.44 -18.35
C ASP A 289 -2.25 -5.68 -18.13
N LEU A 290 -2.55 -4.71 -19.00
CA LEU A 290 -3.76 -3.89 -18.99
C LEU A 290 -4.52 -4.05 -20.31
N ILE A 291 -5.74 -4.59 -20.24
CA ILE A 291 -6.72 -4.53 -21.31
C ILE A 291 -7.63 -3.35 -21.00
N LEU A 292 -7.63 -2.32 -21.84
CA LEU A 292 -8.60 -1.21 -21.73
C LEU A 292 -10.00 -1.68 -22.15
N ASN A 293 -11.02 -1.00 -21.65
CA ASN A 293 -12.38 -1.19 -22.17
C ASN A 293 -12.43 -0.91 -23.69
N ASP A 294 -13.36 -1.57 -24.40
CA ASP A 294 -13.47 -1.63 -25.86
C ASP A 294 -12.20 -2.13 -26.60
N SER A 295 -11.22 -2.71 -25.89
CA SER A 295 -9.97 -3.23 -26.48
C SER A 295 -9.82 -4.73 -26.32
N MET A 296 -9.48 -5.41 -27.42
CA MET A 296 -9.07 -6.83 -27.40
C MET A 296 -7.55 -7.02 -27.20
N HIS A 297 -6.78 -5.93 -27.06
CA HIS A 297 -5.32 -5.96 -26.98
C HIS A 297 -4.83 -5.66 -25.57
N ALA A 298 -4.14 -6.63 -24.97
CA ALA A 298 -3.40 -6.43 -23.74
C ALA A 298 -2.20 -5.49 -23.97
N ARG A 299 -2.01 -4.52 -23.08
CA ARG A 299 -0.87 -3.62 -23.02
C ARG A 299 -0.04 -3.99 -21.78
N THR A 300 1.15 -4.53 -21.98
CA THR A 300 2.04 -4.85 -20.85
C THR A 300 2.42 -3.57 -20.10
N LEU A 301 2.21 -3.59 -18.78
CA LEU A 301 2.65 -2.54 -17.86
C LEU A 301 4.02 -2.91 -17.27
N VAL A 302 4.17 -4.16 -16.84
CA VAL A 302 5.42 -4.75 -16.35
C VAL A 302 5.59 -6.12 -17.01
N SER A 303 6.70 -6.34 -17.72
CA SER A 303 6.94 -7.57 -18.48
C SER A 303 7.66 -8.65 -17.70
N ALA A 304 8.48 -8.25 -16.72
CA ALA A 304 9.22 -9.17 -15.85
C ALA A 304 9.66 -8.48 -14.56
N ILE A 305 9.41 -9.12 -13.42
CA ILE A 305 10.01 -8.83 -12.11
C ILE A 305 10.94 -9.98 -11.71
N ARG A 306 12.08 -9.65 -11.10
CA ARG A 306 13.04 -10.58 -10.49
C ARG A 306 13.25 -10.23 -9.02
N TYR A 307 13.45 -11.25 -8.20
CA TYR A 307 13.58 -11.11 -6.75
C TYR A 307 14.88 -11.77 -6.25
N ASN A 308 15.52 -11.14 -5.28
CA ASN A 308 16.64 -11.73 -4.57
C ASN A 308 16.17 -12.78 -3.54
N ALA A 309 17.11 -13.46 -2.88
CA ALA A 309 16.83 -14.50 -1.88
C ALA A 309 16.09 -14.00 -0.62
N PHE A 310 15.97 -12.68 -0.42
CA PHE A 310 15.20 -12.06 0.67
C PHE A 310 13.80 -11.60 0.22
N ASN A 311 13.32 -12.05 -0.94
CA ASN A 311 12.03 -11.66 -1.54
C ASN A 311 11.93 -10.16 -1.86
N GLN A 312 13.06 -9.48 -2.11
CA GLN A 312 13.10 -8.08 -2.52
C GLN A 312 13.30 -8.00 -4.04
N VAL A 313 12.61 -7.06 -4.72
CA VAL A 313 12.77 -6.85 -6.17
C VAL A 313 14.20 -6.41 -6.48
N GLU A 314 14.95 -7.19 -7.24
CA GLU A 314 16.31 -6.83 -7.71
C GLU A 314 16.31 -6.20 -9.11
N GLN A 315 15.32 -6.56 -9.94
CA GLN A 315 15.10 -5.99 -11.27
C GLN A 315 13.61 -5.97 -11.59
N GLU A 316 13.16 -4.87 -12.20
CA GLU A 316 11.84 -4.73 -12.83
C GLU A 316 12.03 -4.27 -14.28
N THR A 317 11.28 -4.82 -15.22
CA THR A 317 11.25 -4.37 -16.63
C THR A 317 9.84 -3.92 -16.97
N ALA A 318 9.66 -2.61 -17.15
CA ALA A 318 8.39 -2.01 -17.55
C ALA A 318 8.07 -2.28 -19.03
N GLY A 319 6.80 -2.23 -19.41
CA GLY A 319 6.34 -2.52 -20.78
C GLY A 319 6.79 -1.53 -21.86
N ASN A 320 7.34 -0.38 -21.46
CA ASN A 320 8.05 0.55 -22.36
C ASN A 320 9.54 0.20 -22.56
N GLY A 321 10.00 -0.92 -21.97
CA GLY A 321 11.38 -1.41 -22.03
C GLY A 321 12.34 -0.69 -21.08
N VAL A 322 11.87 0.15 -20.16
CA VAL A 322 12.70 0.67 -19.07
C VAL A 322 12.99 -0.44 -18.06
N VAL A 323 14.25 -0.62 -17.71
CA VAL A 323 14.72 -1.56 -16.69
C VAL A 323 15.13 -0.80 -15.44
N SER A 324 14.44 -1.05 -14.33
CA SER A 324 14.83 -0.63 -12.99
C SER A 324 15.68 -1.72 -12.34
N LEU A 325 16.80 -1.33 -11.70
CA LEU A 325 17.70 -2.21 -10.97
C LEU A 325 17.88 -1.71 -9.54
N TYR A 326 17.80 -2.62 -8.58
CA TYR A 326 17.80 -2.35 -7.14
C TYR A 326 18.98 -3.06 -6.49
N ALA A 327 19.91 -2.28 -5.92
CA ALA A 327 21.09 -2.80 -5.25
C ALA A 327 20.88 -2.76 -3.73
N TYR A 328 21.06 -3.90 -3.06
CA TYR A 328 20.90 -4.05 -1.62
C TYR A 328 22.23 -4.34 -0.93
N ASP A 329 22.38 -3.87 0.30
CA ASP A 329 23.48 -4.27 1.18
C ASP A 329 23.32 -5.73 1.62
N GLN A 330 24.42 -6.49 1.55
CA GLN A 330 24.41 -7.93 1.82
C GLN A 330 24.41 -8.30 3.32
N GLN A 331 24.68 -7.35 4.22
CA GLN A 331 24.74 -7.58 5.67
C GLN A 331 23.41 -7.24 6.35
N ASN A 332 22.70 -6.21 5.87
CA ASN A 332 21.48 -5.68 6.50
C ASN A 332 20.27 -5.54 5.57
N GLY A 333 20.38 -5.88 4.27
CA GLY A 333 19.26 -5.91 3.33
C GLY A 333 18.67 -4.55 2.96
N ARG A 334 19.31 -3.43 3.32
CA ARG A 334 18.84 -2.07 2.95
C ARG A 334 19.18 -1.76 1.50
N LEU A 335 18.32 -0.98 0.85
CA LEU A 335 18.57 -0.46 -0.50
C LEU A 335 19.75 0.53 -0.46
N ILE A 336 20.82 0.26 -1.21
CA ILE A 336 22.02 1.10 -1.35
C ILE A 336 22.14 1.76 -2.74
N GLY A 337 21.28 1.37 -3.69
CA GLY A 337 21.18 2.06 -4.98
C GLY A 337 19.94 1.65 -5.76
N LEU A 338 19.46 2.58 -6.59
CA LEU A 338 18.38 2.39 -7.55
C LEU A 338 18.80 3.04 -8.87
N SER A 339 18.70 2.34 -9.99
CA SER A 339 18.96 2.89 -11.32
C SER A 339 17.89 2.49 -12.31
N ALA A 340 17.46 3.44 -13.14
CA ALA A 340 16.54 3.20 -14.25
C ALA A 340 17.26 3.42 -15.60
N ILE A 341 17.16 2.46 -16.51
CA ILE A 341 17.82 2.44 -17.82
C ILE A 341 16.75 2.25 -18.90
N SER A 342 16.68 3.10 -19.93
CA SER A 342 15.71 2.94 -21.03
C SER A 342 16.09 1.82 -22.01
N ALA A 343 15.14 1.44 -22.87
CA ALA A 343 15.27 0.34 -23.83
C ALA A 343 16.44 0.49 -24.84
N ASP A 344 16.95 1.71 -25.02
CA ASP A 344 18.13 2.03 -25.84
C ASP A 344 19.47 1.90 -25.08
N GLY A 345 19.43 1.68 -23.76
CA GLY A 345 20.58 1.65 -22.87
C GLY A 345 20.92 2.99 -22.20
N THR A 346 20.13 4.04 -22.40
CA THR A 346 20.39 5.35 -21.76
C THR A 346 20.03 5.31 -20.27
N LEU A 347 20.94 5.79 -19.41
CA LEU A 347 20.71 5.88 -17.96
C LEU A 347 19.80 7.08 -17.65
N LEU A 348 18.56 6.80 -17.23
CA LEU A 348 17.55 7.82 -16.90
C LEU A 348 17.68 8.33 -15.46
N GLN A 349 18.02 7.44 -14.52
CA GLN A 349 18.15 7.76 -13.10
C GLN A 349 19.24 6.91 -12.46
N GLN A 350 19.98 7.50 -11.52
CA GLN A 350 20.88 6.79 -10.61
C GLN A 350 20.82 7.43 -9.22
N LEU A 351 20.17 6.74 -8.29
CA LEU A 351 20.21 7.04 -6.86
C LEU A 351 21.22 6.11 -6.19
N ASN A 352 21.89 6.61 -5.15
CA ASN A 352 22.76 5.85 -4.26
C ASN A 352 22.42 6.28 -2.83
N TYR A 353 22.35 5.31 -1.92
CA TYR A 353 22.09 5.53 -0.50
C TYR A 353 23.34 5.11 0.31
N SER A 354 23.59 5.79 1.43
CA SER A 354 24.90 5.86 2.10
C SER A 354 24.78 6.13 3.59
#